data_AF-A0A432MKD8-F1
#
_entry.id   AF-A0A432MKD8-F1
#
_cell.length_a   1.000
_cell.length_b   1.000
_cell.length_c   1.000
_cell.angle_alpha   90.00
_cell.angle_beta   90.00
_cell.angle_gamma   90.00
#
_symmetry.space_group_name_H-M   'P 1'
#
loop_
_entity.id
_entity.type
_entity.pdbx_description
1 polymer ?
#
loop_
_entity_poly.entity_id
_entity_poly.type
_entity_poly.pdbx_seq_one_letter_code
_entity_poly.pdbx_strand_id
1 'polypeptide(L)'
;MDGENPYQAPASPTGPSPRPKGPGRRPGRRMLVGWLAVLLVNLPVPLMFGSWITDRDGTIGMGAAVVLLAGVGGWAILRSFRVGLALIVGGSAVALSQVVPMLQFVAGMIGVSLAKAIGLAEPGPWEEPTVPGVLGAAGGFVVTVVTGTLLLAVSLGIGLVLQVITPGRWWGLDSGIGPDPSS
;
A
#
# COMPACT_ATOMS: atom_id res chain seq x y z
N MET A 1 -46.61 53.69 15.08
CA MET A 1 -45.29 53.97 14.50
C MET A 1 -44.64 52.63 14.32
N ASP A 2 -44.79 52.06 13.13
CA ASP A 2 -44.38 50.70 12.85
C ASP A 2 -42.88 50.71 12.61
N GLY A 3 -42.15 50.23 13.60
CA GLY A 3 -40.69 50.21 13.64
C GLY A 3 -40.13 49.12 12.74
N GLU A 4 -40.27 49.27 11.43
CA GLU A 4 -39.53 48.48 10.45
C GLU A 4 -38.03 48.77 10.62
N ASN A 5 -37.28 47.75 11.03
CA ASN A 5 -35.85 47.85 11.20
C ASN A 5 -35.19 47.99 9.81
N PRO A 6 -34.55 49.13 9.48
CA PRO A 6 -33.93 49.35 8.17
C PRO A 6 -32.73 48.42 7.91
N TYR A 7 -32.27 47.66 8.90
CA TYR A 7 -31.20 46.68 8.78
C TYR A 7 -31.71 45.22 8.75
N GLN A 8 -33.01 45.00 8.56
CA GLN A 8 -33.53 43.64 8.43
C GLN A 8 -33.03 43.02 7.12
N ALA A 9 -32.10 42.06 7.23
CA ALA A 9 -31.58 41.34 6.07
C ALA A 9 -32.73 40.60 5.38
N PRO A 10 -32.75 40.55 4.03
CA PRO A 10 -33.72 39.76 3.29
C PRO A 10 -33.74 38.34 3.85
N ALA A 11 -34.93 37.80 4.10
CA ALA A 11 -35.08 36.43 4.54
C ALA A 11 -34.31 35.54 3.58
N SER A 12 -33.18 34.99 4.05
CA SER A 12 -32.39 34.05 3.26
C SER A 12 -33.33 32.89 2.92
N PRO A 13 -33.36 32.42 1.66
CA PRO A 13 -34.22 31.30 1.28
C PRO A 13 -33.95 30.14 2.23
N THR A 14 -34.90 29.85 3.13
CA THR A 14 -34.82 28.77 4.11
C THR A 14 -35.08 27.40 3.47
N GLY A 15 -35.27 27.36 2.16
CA GLY A 15 -35.31 26.13 1.39
C GLY A 15 -33.91 25.50 1.35
N PRO A 16 -33.79 24.17 1.53
CA PRO A 16 -32.53 23.47 1.29
C PRO A 16 -32.17 23.67 -0.19
N SER A 17 -31.26 24.61 -0.45
CA SER A 17 -30.66 24.75 -1.77
C SER A 17 -30.03 23.40 -2.09
N PRO A 18 -30.46 22.70 -3.16
CA PRO A 18 -29.89 21.41 -3.51
C PRO A 18 -28.41 21.63 -3.74
N ARG A 19 -27.57 21.26 -2.76
CA ARG A 19 -26.11 21.31 -2.95
C ARG A 19 -25.85 20.52 -4.22
N PRO A 20 -25.29 21.14 -5.28
CA PRO A 20 -24.96 20.39 -6.47
C PRO A 20 -24.09 19.24 -6.02
N LYS A 21 -24.56 18.01 -6.23
CA LYS A 21 -23.77 16.80 -5.99
C LYS A 21 -22.56 16.95 -6.91
N GLY A 22 -21.47 17.48 -6.36
CA GLY A 22 -20.24 17.71 -7.10
C GLY A 22 -19.88 16.43 -7.84
N PRO A 23 -19.32 16.51 -9.06
CA PRO A 23 -19.04 15.34 -9.87
C PRO A 23 -18.30 14.33 -9.01
N GLY A 24 -18.94 13.18 -8.76
CA GLY A 24 -18.46 12.16 -7.84
C GLY A 24 -17.05 11.73 -8.26
N ARG A 25 -16.05 12.39 -7.69
CA ARG A 25 -14.64 12.15 -8.01
C ARG A 25 -14.37 10.73 -7.56
N ARG A 26 -14.24 9.81 -8.52
CA ARG A 26 -13.90 8.40 -8.29
C ARG A 26 -12.53 8.36 -7.59
N PRO A 27 -12.46 8.21 -6.25
CA PRO A 27 -11.20 8.30 -5.52
C PRO A 27 -10.25 7.16 -5.97
N GLY A 28 -10.84 6.05 -6.42
CA GLY A 28 -10.14 4.83 -6.81
C GLY A 28 -9.10 5.00 -7.91
N ARG A 29 -9.33 5.81 -8.96
CA ARG A 29 -8.34 5.89 -10.06
C ARG A 29 -7.04 6.54 -9.62
N ARG A 30 -7.11 7.64 -8.86
CA ARG A 30 -5.91 8.34 -8.36
C ARG A 30 -5.15 7.48 -7.37
N MET A 31 -5.88 6.76 -6.49
CA MET A 31 -5.25 5.85 -5.54
C MET A 31 -4.60 4.65 -6.21
N LEU A 32 -5.23 4.07 -7.24
CA LEU A 32 -4.62 2.99 -8.03
C LEU A 32 -3.33 3.45 -8.72
N VAL A 33 -3.31 4.67 -9.28
CA VAL A 33 -2.07 5.23 -9.85
C VAL A 33 -1.00 5.41 -8.79
N GLY A 34 -1.36 5.96 -7.62
CA GLY A 34 -0.42 6.11 -6.49
C GLY A 34 0.13 4.77 -6.00
N TRP A 35 -0.71 3.74 -5.93
CA TRP A 35 -0.31 2.38 -5.59
C TRP A 35 0.65 1.77 -6.57
N LEU A 36 0.34 1.84 -7.87
CA LEU A 36 1.22 1.33 -8.91
C LEU A 36 2.56 2.08 -8.90
N ALA A 37 2.55 3.40 -8.69
CA ALA A 37 3.78 4.17 -8.55
C ALA A 37 4.63 3.69 -7.35
N VAL A 38 4.02 3.51 -6.18
CA VAL A 38 4.71 3.00 -4.98
C VAL A 38 5.26 1.59 -5.21
N LEU A 39 4.48 0.70 -5.84
CA LEU A 39 4.92 -0.64 -6.19
C LEU A 39 6.13 -0.59 -7.13
N LEU A 40 6.05 0.20 -8.21
CA LEU A 40 7.13 0.34 -9.19
C LEU A 40 8.41 0.91 -8.59
N VAL A 41 8.31 1.87 -7.68
CA VAL A 41 9.48 2.40 -6.95
C VAL A 41 10.06 1.35 -5.99
N ASN A 42 9.22 0.47 -5.43
CA ASN A 42 9.68 -0.55 -4.50
C ASN A 42 10.26 -1.81 -5.15
N LEU A 43 10.02 -2.05 -6.44
CA LEU A 43 10.43 -3.28 -7.14
C LEU A 43 11.93 -3.42 -7.44
N PRO A 44 12.69 -2.37 -7.81
CA PRO A 44 14.06 -2.54 -8.31
C PRO A 44 14.97 -3.28 -7.34
N VAL A 45 14.94 -2.92 -6.05
CA VAL A 45 15.84 -3.52 -5.05
C VAL A 45 15.52 -5.01 -4.81
N PRO A 46 14.28 -5.41 -4.48
CA PRO A 46 13.93 -6.83 -4.35
C PRO A 46 14.13 -7.64 -5.62
N LEU A 47 13.85 -7.09 -6.81
CA LEU A 47 14.07 -7.79 -8.07
C LEU A 47 15.57 -7.99 -8.34
N MET A 48 16.39 -6.97 -8.11
CA MET A 48 17.84 -7.07 -8.27
C MET A 48 18.42 -8.16 -7.36
N PHE A 49 18.11 -8.12 -6.06
CA PHE A 49 18.58 -9.14 -5.12
C PHE A 49 18.00 -10.53 -5.41
N GLY A 50 16.69 -10.63 -5.64
CA GLY A 50 16.04 -11.91 -5.90
C GLY A 50 16.56 -12.56 -7.18
N SER A 51 16.79 -11.79 -8.26
CA SER A 51 17.36 -12.31 -9.51
C SER A 51 18.80 -12.81 -9.37
N TRP A 52 19.54 -12.34 -8.36
CA TRP A 52 20.90 -12.80 -8.09
C TRP A 52 20.93 -14.15 -7.35
N ILE A 53 19.84 -14.50 -6.66
CA ILE A 53 19.74 -15.68 -5.79
C ILE A 53 18.83 -16.77 -6.41
N THR A 54 18.05 -16.42 -7.43
CA THR A 54 17.12 -17.32 -8.12
C THR A 54 17.66 -17.75 -9.48
N ASP A 55 17.28 -18.95 -9.91
CA ASP A 55 17.45 -19.40 -11.29
C ASP A 55 16.43 -18.73 -12.24
N ARG A 56 16.55 -19.04 -13.54
CA ARG A 56 15.66 -18.48 -14.58
C ARG A 56 14.19 -18.78 -14.31
N ASP A 57 13.89 -19.99 -13.83
CA ASP A 57 12.53 -20.42 -13.51
C ASP A 57 12.01 -19.71 -12.25
N GLY A 58 12.86 -19.53 -11.24
CA GLY A 58 12.60 -18.74 -10.06
C GLY A 58 12.21 -17.31 -10.39
N THR A 59 12.87 -16.69 -11.38
CA THR A 59 12.51 -15.34 -11.86
C THR A 59 11.08 -15.29 -12.40
N ILE A 60 10.60 -16.34 -13.09
CA ILE A 60 9.20 -16.43 -13.55
C ILE A 60 8.25 -16.48 -12.35
N GLY A 61 8.59 -17.30 -11.34
CA GLY A 61 7.88 -17.38 -10.08
C GLY A 61 7.77 -16.03 -9.35
N MET A 62 8.88 -15.29 -9.28
CA MET A 62 8.93 -13.95 -8.71
C MET A 62 7.98 -12.99 -9.45
N GLY A 63 8.00 -13.00 -10.79
CA GLY A 63 7.10 -12.18 -11.60
C GLY A 63 5.63 -12.46 -11.32
N ALA A 64 5.26 -13.74 -11.25
CA ALA A 64 3.88 -14.15 -10.90
C ALA A 64 3.47 -13.67 -9.49
N ALA A 65 4.37 -13.78 -8.51
CA ALA A 65 4.13 -13.29 -7.15
C ALA A 65 3.96 -11.77 -7.11
N VAL A 66 4.77 -11.01 -7.85
CA VAL A 66 4.65 -9.55 -7.94
C VAL A 66 3.28 -9.15 -8.52
N VAL A 67 2.84 -9.80 -9.60
CA VAL A 67 1.51 -9.55 -10.19
C VAL A 67 0.39 -9.85 -9.20
N LEU A 68 0.49 -10.97 -8.49
CA LEU A 68 -0.48 -11.35 -7.45
C LEU A 68 -0.56 -10.27 -6.35
N LEU A 69 0.58 -9.87 -5.78
CA LEU A 69 0.64 -8.86 -4.72
C LEU A 69 0.15 -7.49 -5.21
N ALA A 70 0.47 -7.11 -6.45
CA ALA A 70 -0.05 -5.90 -7.09
C ALA A 70 -1.58 -5.92 -7.17
N GLY A 71 -2.15 -7.07 -7.56
CA GLY A 71 -3.59 -7.29 -7.63
C GLY A 71 -4.28 -7.24 -6.27
N VAL A 72 -3.72 -7.93 -5.26
CA VAL A 72 -4.24 -7.93 -3.88
C VAL A 72 -4.23 -6.53 -3.28
N GLY A 73 -3.12 -5.80 -3.41
CA GLY A 73 -3.04 -4.41 -2.92
C GLY A 73 -3.98 -3.47 -3.68
N GLY A 74 -4.10 -3.63 -5.00
CA GLY A 74 -5.06 -2.87 -5.81
C GLY A 74 -6.51 -3.13 -5.40
N TRP A 75 -6.87 -4.39 -5.13
CA TRP A 75 -8.20 -4.77 -4.62
C TRP A 75 -8.47 -4.17 -3.23
N ALA A 76 -7.50 -4.24 -2.32
CA ALA A 76 -7.63 -3.65 -0.97
C ALA A 76 -7.88 -2.13 -1.03
N ILE A 77 -7.20 -1.42 -1.93
CA ILE A 77 -7.37 0.02 -2.17
C ILE A 77 -8.75 0.36 -2.69
N LEU A 78 -9.27 -0.46 -3.60
CA LEU A 78 -10.62 -0.27 -4.15
C LEU A 78 -11.72 -0.51 -3.11
N ARG A 79 -11.45 -1.36 -2.10
CA ARG A 79 -12.42 -1.72 -1.07
C ARG A 79 -12.42 -0.78 0.12
N SER A 80 -11.28 -0.16 0.46
CA SER A 80 -11.18 0.78 1.57
C SER A 80 -10.24 1.93 1.28
N PHE A 81 -10.78 3.15 1.24
CA PHE A 81 -10.02 4.38 1.07
C PHE A 81 -8.95 4.54 2.16
N ARG A 82 -9.29 4.22 3.41
CA ARG A 82 -8.39 4.33 4.57
C ARG A 82 -7.20 3.38 4.45
N VAL A 83 -7.46 2.12 4.09
CA VAL A 83 -6.41 1.11 3.87
C VAL A 83 -5.53 1.53 2.71
N GLY A 84 -6.12 2.06 1.63
CA GLY A 84 -5.34 2.45 0.48
C GLY A 84 -4.43 3.65 0.71
N LEU A 85 -4.89 4.66 1.46
CA LEU A 85 -4.02 5.75 1.89
C LEU A 85 -2.88 5.26 2.79
N ALA A 86 -3.17 4.34 3.73
CA ALA A 86 -2.16 3.78 4.61
C ALA A 86 -1.09 3.01 3.81
N LEU A 87 -1.50 2.15 2.86
CA LEU A 87 -0.58 1.41 2.00
C LEU A 87 0.28 2.32 1.12
N ILE A 88 -0.28 3.40 0.56
CA ILE A 88 0.47 4.32 -0.29
C ILE A 88 1.51 5.09 0.53
N VAL A 89 1.12 5.66 1.67
CA VAL A 89 2.04 6.45 2.51
C VAL A 89 3.09 5.56 3.17
N GLY A 90 2.67 4.45 3.78
CA GLY A 90 3.60 3.50 4.37
C GLY A 90 4.51 2.84 3.34
N GLY A 91 4.01 2.56 2.14
CA GLY A 91 4.80 1.96 1.07
C GLY A 91 5.80 2.96 0.50
N SER A 92 5.48 4.25 0.53
CA SER A 92 6.44 5.33 0.23
C SER A 92 7.54 5.38 1.29
N ALA A 93 7.23 5.21 2.57
CA ALA A 93 8.23 5.14 3.64
C ALA A 93 9.14 3.90 3.49
N VAL A 94 8.58 2.74 3.13
CA VAL A 94 9.36 1.52 2.83
C VAL A 94 10.23 1.71 1.56
N ALA A 95 9.76 2.44 0.56
CA ALA A 95 10.59 2.80 -0.60
C ALA A 95 11.79 3.66 -0.19
N LEU A 96 11.59 4.64 0.69
CA LEU A 96 12.68 5.47 1.20
C LEU A 96 13.70 4.66 1.99
N SER A 97 13.29 3.59 2.67
CA SER A 97 14.22 2.70 3.37
C SER A 97 15.09 1.87 2.43
N GLN A 98 14.82 1.83 1.12
CA GLN A 98 15.61 1.06 0.16
C GLN A 98 17.05 1.56 -0.02
N VAL A 99 17.35 2.78 0.43
CA VAL A 99 18.73 3.30 0.49
C VAL A 99 19.60 2.41 1.39
N VAL A 100 19.02 1.88 2.46
CA VAL A 100 19.67 0.91 3.36
C VAL A 100 18.70 -0.27 3.51
N PRO A 101 18.74 -1.26 2.61
CA PRO A 101 17.64 -2.22 2.39
C PRO A 101 17.51 -3.30 3.48
N MET A 102 17.61 -2.92 4.76
CA MET A 102 17.55 -3.82 5.90
C MET A 102 16.20 -4.54 6.01
N LEU A 103 15.09 -3.83 5.78
CA LEU A 103 13.77 -4.44 5.83
C LEU A 103 13.62 -5.52 4.74
N GLN A 104 14.11 -5.22 3.53
CA GLN A 104 14.09 -6.12 2.39
C GLN A 104 14.98 -7.34 2.65
N PHE A 105 16.17 -7.14 3.22
CA PHE A 105 17.06 -8.24 3.62
C PHE A 105 16.43 -9.15 4.66
N VAL A 106 15.89 -8.61 5.76
CA VAL A 106 15.24 -9.41 6.81
C VAL A 106 14.04 -10.17 6.26
N ALA A 107 13.16 -9.51 5.50
CA ALA A 107 12.00 -10.15 4.90
C ALA A 107 12.39 -11.19 3.84
N GLY A 108 13.47 -10.95 3.10
CA GLY A 108 14.07 -11.90 2.15
C GLY A 108 14.60 -13.15 2.85
N MET A 109 15.38 -12.98 3.92
CA MET A 109 15.90 -14.09 4.73
C MET A 109 14.78 -14.95 5.32
N ILE A 110 13.70 -14.33 5.80
CA ILE A 110 12.53 -15.06 6.29
C ILE A 110 11.88 -15.86 5.14
N GLY A 111 11.72 -15.25 3.97
CA GLY A 111 11.18 -15.92 2.78
C GLY A 111 12.01 -17.13 2.35
N VAL A 112 13.32 -16.97 2.26
CA VAL A 112 14.26 -18.07 1.91
C VAL A 112 14.26 -19.16 2.98
N SER A 113 14.25 -18.79 4.26
CA SER A 113 14.19 -19.76 5.37
C SER A 113 12.92 -20.60 5.31
N LEU A 114 11.77 -19.98 5.00
CA LEU A 114 10.52 -20.71 4.82
C LEU A 114 10.58 -21.62 3.60
N ALA A 115 11.07 -21.12 2.46
CA ALA A 115 11.22 -21.93 1.24
C ALA A 115 12.10 -23.17 1.50
N LYS A 116 13.19 -23.00 2.24
CA LYS A 116 14.04 -24.12 2.69
C LYS A 116 13.27 -25.10 3.57
N ALA A 117 12.49 -24.61 4.54
CA ALA A 117 11.72 -25.44 5.45
C ALA A 117 10.68 -26.33 4.73
N ILE A 118 10.18 -25.89 3.56
CA ILE A 118 9.20 -26.64 2.76
C ILE A 118 9.83 -27.36 1.54
N GLY A 119 11.16 -27.42 1.45
CA GLY A 119 11.86 -28.14 0.38
C GLY A 119 11.86 -27.45 -0.99
N LEU A 120 11.67 -26.12 -1.04
CA LEU A 120 11.72 -25.30 -2.26
C LEU A 120 13.03 -24.49 -2.39
N ALA A 121 14.02 -24.77 -1.54
CA ALA A 121 15.35 -24.19 -1.64
C ALA A 121 16.39 -25.24 -1.24
N GLU A 122 17.49 -25.30 -1.99
CA GLU A 122 18.63 -26.19 -1.72
C GLU A 122 19.80 -25.38 -1.13
N PRO A 123 20.71 -26.05 -0.39
CA PRO A 123 22.03 -25.48 -0.11
C PRO A 123 22.69 -25.07 -1.44
N GLY A 124 23.26 -23.87 -1.50
CA GLY A 124 23.84 -23.35 -2.73
C GLY A 124 24.98 -24.23 -3.28
N PRO A 125 25.25 -24.18 -4.59
CA PRO A 125 26.29 -25.00 -5.25
C PRO A 125 27.73 -24.63 -4.86
N TRP A 126 27.91 -23.49 -4.19
CA TRP A 126 29.15 -23.13 -3.54
C TRP A 126 29.03 -23.59 -2.08
N GLU A 127 29.92 -24.47 -1.62
CA GLU A 127 30.00 -24.98 -0.24
C GLU A 127 30.18 -23.89 0.83
N GLU A 128 30.09 -22.60 0.48
CA GLU A 128 29.96 -21.53 1.45
C GLU A 128 28.54 -21.50 2.03
N PRO A 129 28.36 -21.65 3.37
CA PRO A 129 27.06 -21.77 4.04
C PRO A 129 26.12 -20.56 3.94
N THR A 130 26.43 -19.55 3.14
CA THR A 130 25.96 -18.18 3.36
C THR A 130 24.80 -17.75 2.47
N VAL A 131 24.55 -18.37 1.30
CA VAL A 131 23.41 -17.99 0.43
C VAL A 131 22.71 -19.21 -0.17
N PRO A 132 21.53 -19.60 0.34
CA PRO A 132 20.72 -20.70 -0.22
C PRO A 132 20.24 -20.38 -1.64
N GLY A 133 20.28 -21.36 -2.54
CA GLY A 133 19.72 -21.24 -3.88
C GLY A 133 18.21 -21.52 -3.85
N VAL A 134 17.42 -20.61 -4.41
CA VAL A 134 15.97 -20.79 -4.52
C VAL A 134 15.66 -21.57 -5.80
N LEU A 135 14.95 -22.69 -5.67
CA LEU A 135 14.76 -23.64 -6.78
C LEU A 135 13.45 -23.41 -7.52
N GLY A 136 13.55 -23.19 -8.83
CA GLY A 136 12.42 -23.20 -9.74
C GLY A 136 11.37 -22.13 -9.45
N ALA A 137 10.33 -22.11 -10.29
CA ALA A 137 9.27 -21.11 -10.21
C ALA A 137 8.52 -21.13 -8.86
N ALA A 138 8.32 -22.30 -8.27
CA ALA A 138 7.64 -22.42 -6.98
C ALA A 138 8.44 -21.76 -5.85
N GLY A 139 9.76 -21.97 -5.79
CA GLY A 139 10.62 -21.33 -4.80
C GLY A 139 10.63 -19.81 -4.95
N GLY A 140 10.86 -19.32 -6.17
CA GLY A 140 10.86 -17.88 -6.45
C GLY A 140 9.53 -17.21 -6.11
N PHE A 141 8.42 -17.89 -6.39
CA PHE A 141 7.07 -17.43 -6.02
C PHE A 141 6.89 -17.34 -4.50
N VAL A 142 7.20 -18.41 -3.75
CA VAL A 142 7.00 -18.45 -2.30
C VAL A 142 7.85 -17.38 -1.61
N VAL A 143 9.14 -17.29 -1.92
CA VAL A 143 10.04 -16.29 -1.33
C VAL A 143 9.48 -14.89 -1.58
N THR A 144 9.08 -14.58 -2.81
CA THR A 144 8.54 -13.27 -3.19
C THR A 144 7.22 -12.95 -2.51
N VAL A 145 6.29 -13.91 -2.41
CA VAL A 145 5.01 -13.73 -1.72
C VAL A 145 5.24 -13.43 -0.24
N VAL A 146 6.11 -14.19 0.43
CA VAL A 146 6.43 -13.98 1.85
C VAL A 146 7.07 -12.62 2.06
N THR A 147 8.14 -12.32 1.33
CA THR A 147 8.86 -11.05 1.43
C THR A 147 7.94 -9.88 1.13
N GLY A 148 7.19 -9.93 0.02
CA GLY A 148 6.27 -8.88 -0.36
C GLY A 148 5.12 -8.69 0.64
N THR A 149 4.58 -9.77 1.19
CA THR A 149 3.51 -9.68 2.22
C THR A 149 4.03 -9.04 3.51
N LEU A 150 5.25 -9.39 3.96
CA LEU A 150 5.88 -8.77 5.12
C LEU A 150 6.10 -7.27 4.90
N LEU A 151 6.63 -6.88 3.74
CA LEU A 151 6.83 -5.47 3.40
C LEU A 151 5.51 -4.72 3.28
N LEU A 152 4.45 -5.36 2.77
CA LEU A 152 3.11 -4.79 2.74
C LEU A 152 2.51 -4.63 4.13
N ALA A 153 2.71 -5.60 5.02
CA ALA A 153 2.26 -5.50 6.40
C ALA A 153 2.97 -4.36 7.14
N VAL A 154 4.29 -4.23 6.96
CA VAL A 154 5.08 -3.11 7.52
C VAL A 154 4.61 -1.78 6.96
N SER A 155 4.43 -1.68 5.64
CA SER A 155 3.87 -0.51 4.97
C SER A 155 2.51 -0.13 5.55
N LEU A 156 1.57 -1.08 5.59
CA LEU A 156 0.25 -0.85 6.15
C LEU A 156 0.33 -0.39 7.61
N GLY A 157 1.18 -1.03 8.42
CA GLY A 157 1.40 -0.68 9.82
C GLY A 157 1.88 0.76 9.98
N ILE A 158 2.93 1.16 9.25
CA ILE A 158 3.44 2.54 9.26
C ILE A 158 2.34 3.52 8.85
N GLY A 159 1.63 3.24 7.75
CA GLY A 159 0.56 4.10 7.27
C GLY A 159 -0.58 4.26 8.26
N LEU A 160 -0.99 3.18 8.93
CA LEU A 160 -2.04 3.21 9.95
C LEU A 160 -1.58 3.97 11.20
N VAL A 161 -0.35 3.76 11.66
CA VAL A 161 0.22 4.51 12.79
C VAL A 161 0.25 6.01 12.47
N LEU A 162 0.71 6.38 11.27
CA LEU A 162 0.71 7.78 10.82
C LEU A 162 -0.70 8.37 10.80
N GLN A 163 -1.70 7.62 10.33
CA GLN A 163 -3.10 8.06 10.36
C GLN A 163 -3.66 8.24 11.78
N VAL A 164 -3.18 7.46 12.75
CA VAL A 164 -3.61 7.57 14.15
C VAL A 164 -3.00 8.80 14.82
N ILE A 165 -1.72 9.10 14.55
CA ILE A 165 -1.03 10.21 15.20
C ILE A 165 -1.26 11.57 14.54
N THR A 166 -1.68 11.60 13.26
CA THR A 166 -1.91 12.84 12.52
C THR A 166 -3.40 13.17 12.38
N PRO A 167 -3.79 14.46 12.31
CA PRO A 167 -5.20 14.84 12.24
C PRO A 167 -5.90 14.31 10.98
N GLY A 168 -7.15 13.82 11.12
CA GLY A 168 -7.96 13.26 10.02
C GLY A 168 -8.10 14.18 8.80
N ARG A 169 -8.16 15.50 9.03
CA ARG A 169 -8.16 16.54 7.98
C ARG A 169 -6.99 16.47 7.01
N TRP A 170 -5.81 15.99 7.44
CA TRP A 170 -4.64 15.86 6.55
C TRP A 170 -4.82 14.74 5.52
N TRP A 171 -5.69 13.80 5.81
CA TRP A 171 -5.99 12.63 4.98
C TRP A 171 -7.26 12.79 4.16
N GLY A 172 -7.97 13.91 4.31
CA GLY A 172 -9.29 14.09 3.72
C GLY A 172 -10.35 13.14 4.30
N LEU A 173 -10.16 12.64 5.52
CA LEU A 173 -11.15 11.81 6.20
C LEU A 173 -12.31 12.66 6.75
N ASP A 174 -12.01 13.91 7.13
CA ASP A 174 -12.98 14.82 7.77
C ASP A 174 -13.88 15.56 6.76
N SER A 175 -13.63 15.44 5.45
CA SER A 175 -14.37 16.18 4.41
C SER A 175 -15.82 15.74 4.19
N GLY A 176 -16.38 14.88 5.04
CA GLY A 176 -17.69 14.25 4.83
C GLY A 176 -18.71 14.28 5.98
N ILE A 177 -18.35 14.62 7.23
CA ILE A 177 -19.31 14.56 8.35
C ILE A 177 -18.98 15.64 9.39
N GLY A 178 -19.54 16.83 9.21
CA GLY A 178 -20.11 17.47 10.39
C GLY A 178 -21.42 16.75 10.69
N PRO A 179 -21.84 16.59 11.96
CA PRO A 179 -23.20 16.17 12.24
C PRO A 179 -24.14 17.11 11.46
N ASP A 180 -25.10 16.56 10.72
CA ASP A 180 -26.20 17.38 10.23
C ASP A 180 -26.79 18.07 11.47
N PRO A 181 -26.82 19.42 11.54
CA PRO A 181 -27.32 20.15 12.70
C PRO A 181 -28.85 20.00 12.92
N SER A 182 -29.45 18.94 12.39
CA SER A 182 -30.88 18.68 12.37
C SER A 182 -31.29 17.34 13.00
N SER A 183 -30.45 16.73 13.84
CA SER A 183 -30.81 15.58 14.68
C SER A 183 -30.79 15.94 16.15
#